data_AF-A0A2S0VSH5-F1
#
_entry.id   AF-A0A2S0VSH5-F1
#
_cell.length_a   1.000
_cell.length_b   1.000
_cell.length_c   1.000
_cell.angle_alpha   90.00
_cell.angle_beta   90.00
_cell.angle_gamma   90.00
#
_symmetry.space_group_name_H-M   'P 1'
#
loop_
_entity.id
_entity.type
_entity.pdbx_description
1 polymer ?
#
loop_
_entity_poly.entity_id
_entity_poly.type
_entity_poly.pdbx_seq_one_letter_code
_entity_poly.pdbx_strand_id
1 'polypeptide(L)'
;MTTIIKFAKYAFICMLCFSCSVFAIEITGGSNHIQISNLPQFVDHVLLRGDNNNTLIKSKTGSFSASTPFKDGYYTYQVVVQKPIDFSKLSADQLNNGRDADTRQAMTALVVEKSGTFLVKDGLVLDAKLAEKAR
;
A
#
# COMPACT_ATOMS: atom_id res chain seq x y z
N MET A 1 -64.45 -26.02 -2.82
CA MET A 1 -63.51 -25.34 -1.90
C MET A 1 -62.11 -25.62 -2.43
N THR A 2 -61.56 -24.71 -3.22
CA THR A 2 -60.34 -24.97 -4.02
C THR A 2 -59.23 -24.05 -3.52
N THR A 3 -58.27 -24.63 -2.80
CA THR A 3 -57.15 -23.91 -2.18
C THR A 3 -55.97 -23.86 -3.15
N ILE A 4 -55.62 -22.67 -3.63
CA ILE A 4 -54.43 -22.41 -4.46
C ILE A 4 -53.23 -22.20 -3.53
N ILE A 5 -52.20 -23.05 -3.62
CA ILE A 5 -50.95 -22.90 -2.87
C ILE A 5 -49.77 -22.70 -3.83
N LYS A 6 -49.33 -21.44 -3.89
CA LYS A 6 -47.97 -20.88 -4.00
C LYS A 6 -46.89 -21.66 -4.77
N PHE A 7 -46.44 -21.08 -5.89
CA PHE A 7 -45.04 -21.18 -6.34
C PHE A 7 -44.44 -19.77 -6.46
N ALA A 8 -43.88 -19.29 -5.36
CA ALA A 8 -43.02 -18.11 -5.38
C ALA A 8 -41.66 -18.54 -5.95
N LYS A 9 -41.38 -18.11 -7.18
CA LYS A 9 -40.10 -18.23 -7.87
C LYS A 9 -39.07 -17.38 -7.13
N TYR A 10 -38.33 -17.96 -6.20
CA TYR A 10 -37.14 -17.31 -5.64
C TYR A 10 -35.96 -17.56 -6.58
N ALA A 11 -35.66 -16.51 -7.35
CA ALA A 11 -34.51 -16.42 -8.22
C ALA A 11 -33.23 -16.65 -7.41
N PHE A 12 -32.47 -17.65 -7.85
CA PHE A 12 -31.10 -17.90 -7.45
C PHE A 12 -30.22 -16.78 -8.04
N ILE A 13 -30.15 -15.64 -7.34
CA ILE A 13 -29.23 -14.55 -7.70
C ILE A 13 -27.86 -14.92 -7.13
N CYS A 14 -27.03 -15.36 -8.05
CA CYS A 14 -25.60 -15.56 -7.90
C CYS A 14 -24.94 -14.21 -7.57
N MET A 15 -24.91 -13.85 -6.28
CA MET A 15 -24.15 -12.70 -5.80
C MET A 15 -22.69 -13.15 -5.64
N LEU A 16 -21.99 -13.20 -6.77
CA LEU A 16 -20.54 -13.11 -6.82
C LEU A 16 -20.17 -11.74 -6.26
N CYS A 17 -20.12 -11.66 -4.93
CA CYS A 17 -19.40 -10.61 -4.23
C CYS A 17 -17.94 -10.73 -4.69
N PHE A 18 -17.60 -9.98 -5.74
CA PHE A 18 -16.24 -9.54 -5.97
C PHE A 18 -15.89 -8.71 -4.73
N SER A 19 -15.35 -9.37 -3.71
CA SER A 19 -14.69 -8.73 -2.60
C SER A 19 -13.52 -7.96 -3.21
N CYS A 20 -13.79 -6.71 -3.57
CA CYS A 20 -12.75 -5.72 -3.74
C CYS A 20 -12.13 -5.60 -2.35
N SER A 21 -11.12 -6.44 -2.08
CA SER A 21 -10.35 -6.38 -0.86
C SER A 21 -9.62 -5.05 -0.88
N VAL A 22 -10.27 -4.03 -0.33
CA VAL A 22 -9.68 -2.75 0.01
C VAL A 22 -8.76 -3.06 1.19
N PHE A 23 -7.60 -3.67 0.92
CA PHE A 23 -6.59 -3.89 1.94
C PHE A 23 -6.13 -2.50 2.40
N ALA A 24 -6.69 -2.05 3.51
CA ALA A 24 -6.20 -0.87 4.20
C ALA A 24 -4.83 -1.24 4.77
N ILE A 25 -3.83 -0.42 4.48
CA ILE A 25 -2.51 -0.55 5.11
C ILE A 25 -2.72 -0.41 6.61
N GLU A 26 -2.17 -1.35 7.36
CA GLU A 26 -2.18 -1.32 8.82
C GLU A 26 -0.78 -1.00 9.32
N ILE A 27 -0.68 -0.12 10.32
CA ILE A 27 0.59 0.29 10.90
C ILE A 27 0.53 0.03 12.39
N THR A 28 1.48 -0.77 12.87
CA THR A 28 1.60 -1.12 14.28
C THR A 28 3.04 -1.01 14.73
N GLY A 29 3.25 -1.06 16.04
CA GLY A 29 4.58 -1.06 16.63
C GLY A 29 4.76 0.01 17.70
N GLY A 30 6.01 0.36 17.94
CA GLY A 30 6.43 1.31 18.95
C GLY A 30 7.88 1.76 18.78
N SER A 31 8.47 2.21 19.88
CA SER A 31 9.75 2.92 19.90
C SER A 31 10.91 2.18 19.22
N ASN A 32 10.97 0.85 19.22
CA ASN A 32 12.09 0.11 18.62
C ASN A 32 11.75 -0.61 17.31
N HIS A 33 10.45 -0.70 17.00
CA HIS A 33 9.97 -1.52 15.91
C HIS A 33 8.68 -0.97 15.33
N ILE A 34 8.63 -0.77 14.03
CA ILE A 34 7.43 -0.35 13.29
C ILE A 34 7.15 -1.41 12.23
N GLN A 35 5.90 -1.81 12.12
CA GLN A 35 5.42 -2.80 11.17
C GLN A 35 4.32 -2.19 10.30
N ILE A 36 4.51 -2.27 8.98
CA ILE A 36 3.53 -1.90 7.96
C ILE A 36 3.03 -3.20 7.32
N SER A 37 1.76 -3.50 7.53
CA SER A 37 1.09 -4.74 7.15
C SER A 37 0.03 -4.51 6.07
N ASN A 38 -0.59 -5.59 5.60
CA ASN A 38 -1.55 -5.59 4.49
C ASN A 38 -0.97 -5.01 3.19
N LEU A 39 0.31 -5.31 2.94
CA LEU A 39 1.00 -4.83 1.76
C LEU A 39 0.38 -5.41 0.47
N PRO A 40 0.29 -4.62 -0.62
CA PRO A 40 -0.17 -5.09 -1.92
C PRO A 40 0.74 -6.20 -2.48
N GLN A 41 0.26 -6.92 -3.49
CA GLN A 41 1.10 -7.86 -4.21
C GLN A 41 2.24 -7.13 -4.95
N PHE A 42 3.34 -7.85 -5.19
CA PHE A 42 4.50 -7.35 -5.94
C PHE A 42 5.21 -6.16 -5.31
N VAL A 43 5.17 -6.03 -3.97
CA VAL A 43 6.00 -5.06 -3.25
C VAL A 43 7.47 -5.33 -3.55
N ASP A 44 8.15 -4.30 -4.05
CA ASP A 44 9.60 -4.29 -4.16
C ASP A 44 10.22 -3.91 -2.81
N HIS A 45 9.72 -2.81 -2.24
CA HIS A 45 10.11 -2.33 -0.93
C HIS A 45 9.12 -1.30 -0.36
N VAL A 46 9.21 -1.09 0.94
CA VAL A 46 8.55 -0.05 1.70
C VAL A 46 9.61 0.91 2.21
N LEU A 47 9.35 2.20 2.04
CA LEU A 47 10.17 3.29 2.55
C LEU A 47 9.50 3.88 3.76
N LEU A 48 10.29 4.15 4.80
CA LEU A 48 9.87 4.86 6.00
C LEU A 48 10.77 6.08 6.18
N ARG A 49 10.16 7.25 6.43
CA ARG A 49 10.86 8.52 6.64
C ARG A 49 10.24 9.25 7.83
N GLY A 50 11.08 9.61 8.80
CA GLY A 50 10.67 10.46 9.92
C GLY A 50 10.80 11.96 9.60
N ASP A 51 10.12 12.79 10.41
CA ASP A 51 10.06 14.26 10.33
C ASP A 51 11.43 14.94 10.16
N ASN A 52 12.48 14.33 10.70
CA ASN A 52 13.83 14.90 10.73
C ASN A 52 14.62 14.68 9.42
N ASN A 53 13.99 14.13 8.37
CA ASN A 53 14.52 13.89 7.01
C ASN A 53 15.83 13.08 6.87
N ASN A 54 16.51 12.70 7.96
CA ASN A 54 17.85 12.08 7.88
C ASN A 54 17.86 10.55 7.80
N THR A 55 16.72 9.87 7.88
CA THR A 55 16.70 8.41 7.82
C THR A 55 15.59 7.92 6.91
N LEU A 56 15.96 7.60 5.67
CA LEU A 56 15.15 6.79 4.78
C LEU A 56 15.47 5.32 5.08
N ILE A 57 14.58 4.64 5.78
CA ILE A 57 14.74 3.21 6.06
C ILE A 57 13.97 2.45 4.98
N LYS A 58 14.64 1.46 4.37
CA LYS A 58 14.08 0.61 3.32
C LYS A 58 13.89 -0.79 3.86
N SER A 59 12.68 -1.34 3.70
CA SER A 59 12.36 -2.71 4.10
C SER A 59 11.59 -3.43 3.00
N LYS A 60 11.91 -4.68 2.68
CA LYS A 60 11.14 -5.47 1.71
C LYS A 60 9.80 -5.96 2.28
N THR A 61 9.72 -6.09 3.60
CA THR A 61 8.58 -6.73 4.29
C THR A 61 7.69 -5.73 5.02
N GLY A 62 8.01 -4.43 4.96
CA GLY A 62 7.35 -3.40 5.76
C GLY A 62 7.73 -3.43 7.25
N SER A 63 8.74 -4.24 7.60
CA SER A 63 9.23 -4.39 8.97
C SER A 63 10.47 -3.54 9.19
N PHE A 64 10.43 -2.66 10.18
CA PHE A 64 11.48 -1.68 10.47
C PHE A 64 11.92 -1.82 11.92
N SER A 65 13.16 -2.26 12.13
CA SER A 65 13.80 -2.31 13.44
C SER A 65 14.92 -1.29 13.49
N ALA A 66 15.02 -0.56 14.60
CA ALA A 66 16.06 0.43 14.81
C ALA A 66 16.85 0.10 16.08
N SER A 67 18.18 0.24 16.02
CA SER A 67 19.05 0.10 17.20
C SER A 67 18.91 1.27 18.16
N THR A 68 18.54 2.44 17.63
CA THR A 68 18.13 3.62 18.39
C THR A 68 16.62 3.76 18.29
N PRO A 69 15.92 4.06 19.40
CA PRO A 69 14.48 4.24 19.36
C PRO A 69 14.03 5.29 18.33
N PHE A 70 12.97 4.98 17.59
CA PHE A 70 12.17 5.95 16.84
C PHE A 70 11.73 7.06 17.80
N LYS A 71 12.03 8.29 17.40
CA LYS A 71 11.66 9.48 18.16
C LYS A 71 10.17 9.75 17.96
N ASP A 72 9.57 10.41 18.93
CA ASP A 72 8.23 10.93 18.76
C ASP A 72 8.21 11.96 17.62
N GLY A 73 7.16 11.91 16.82
CA GLY A 73 7.00 12.74 15.63
C GLY A 73 6.23 12.06 14.52
N TYR A 74 6.03 12.79 13.42
CA TYR A 74 5.35 12.26 12.26
C TYR A 74 6.30 11.43 11.39
N TYR A 75 5.76 10.34 10.87
CA TYR A 75 6.44 9.44 9.97
C TYR A 75 5.61 9.26 8.71
N THR A 76 6.27 9.27 7.57
CA THR A 76 5.68 8.99 6.27
C THR A 76 6.16 7.65 5.76
N TYR A 77 5.24 6.91 5.13
CA TYR A 77 5.58 5.66 4.46
C TYR A 77 5.20 5.71 2.98
N GLN A 78 5.95 4.96 2.17
CA GLN A 78 5.64 4.71 0.77
C GLN A 78 5.83 3.23 0.48
N VAL A 79 4.83 2.61 -0.13
CA VAL A 79 4.90 1.22 -0.60
C VAL A 79 5.17 1.26 -2.10
N VAL A 80 6.34 0.75 -2.48
CA VAL A 80 6.79 0.68 -3.86
C VAL A 80 6.55 -0.74 -4.39
N VAL A 81 5.86 -0.83 -5.52
CA VAL A 81 5.50 -2.10 -6.17
C VAL A 81 6.06 -2.18 -7.58
N GLN A 82 6.21 -3.40 -8.09
CA GLN A 82 6.55 -3.66 -9.49
C GLN A 82 5.26 -3.75 -10.35
N LYS A 83 5.04 -2.67 -11.10
CA LYS A 83 4.15 -2.44 -12.26
C LYS A 83 4.50 -3.11 -13.58
N PRO A 84 3.68 -3.91 -14.30
CA PRO A 84 3.85 -4.02 -15.74
C PRO A 84 3.79 -2.62 -16.38
N ILE A 85 4.69 -2.31 -17.30
CA ILE A 85 4.66 -1.03 -18.02
C ILE A 85 3.55 -1.08 -19.06
N ASP A 86 2.63 -0.11 -18.97
CA ASP A 86 1.62 0.09 -20.00
C ASP A 86 2.19 0.96 -21.12
N PHE A 87 2.79 0.31 -22.11
CA PHE A 87 3.40 0.95 -23.27
C PHE A 87 2.39 1.77 -24.11
N SER A 88 1.09 1.51 -23.99
CA SER A 88 0.06 2.31 -24.67
C SER A 88 -0.09 3.73 -24.11
N LYS A 89 0.43 3.97 -22.90
CA LYS A 89 0.37 5.27 -22.20
C LYS A 89 1.66 6.06 -22.29
N LEU A 90 2.71 5.49 -22.89
CA LEU A 90 4.01 6.14 -23.03
C LEU A 90 4.10 6.76 -24.43
N SER A 91 4.59 8.00 -24.48
CA SER A 91 4.93 8.63 -25.77
C SER A 91 6.15 7.95 -26.40
N ALA A 92 6.26 7.97 -27.73
CA ALA A 92 7.40 7.40 -28.44
C ALA A 92 8.75 7.93 -27.94
N ASP A 93 8.79 9.20 -27.52
CA ASP A 93 9.98 9.85 -26.95
C ASP A 93 10.37 9.30 -25.57
N GLN A 94 9.40 8.85 -24.77
CA GLN A 94 9.66 8.22 -23.46
C GLN A 94 10.12 6.76 -23.59
N LEU A 95 9.74 6.09 -24.67
CA LEU A 95 10.17 4.72 -24.96
C LEU A 95 11.60 4.65 -25.45
N ASN A 96 12.08 5.71 -26.09
CA ASN A 96 13.42 5.82 -26.65
C ASN A 96 14.24 6.92 -25.96
N ASN A 97 14.36 6.84 -24.63
CA ASN A 97 15.07 7.83 -23.81
C ASN A 97 16.61 7.74 -23.95
N GLY A 98 17.13 7.68 -25.18
CA GLY A 98 18.58 7.61 -25.47
C GLY A 98 19.23 6.26 -25.15
N ARG A 99 18.45 5.17 -25.09
CA ARG A 99 18.95 3.82 -24.82
C ARG A 99 19.44 3.16 -26.10
N ASP A 100 20.53 2.40 -26.00
CA ASP A 100 21.06 1.63 -27.13
C ASP A 100 19.99 0.66 -27.67
N ALA A 101 19.93 0.50 -29.00
CA ALA A 101 18.91 -0.28 -29.70
C ALA A 101 18.91 -1.77 -29.26
N ASP A 102 20.06 -2.24 -28.76
CA ASP A 102 20.23 -3.60 -28.25
C ASP A 102 19.81 -3.77 -26.77
N THR A 103 19.42 -2.68 -26.09
CA THR A 103 19.00 -2.74 -24.69
C THR A 103 17.57 -3.26 -24.59
N ARG A 104 17.40 -4.44 -23.99
CA ARG A 104 16.07 -4.99 -23.67
C ARG A 104 15.24 -3.96 -22.90
N GLN A 105 14.03 -3.68 -23.39
CA GLN A 105 13.08 -2.82 -22.71
C GLN A 105 12.69 -3.43 -21.36
N ALA A 106 12.59 -2.59 -20.34
CA ALA A 106 12.07 -3.01 -19.05
C ALA A 106 10.57 -3.30 -19.21
N MET A 107 10.13 -4.51 -18.87
CA MET A 107 8.71 -4.89 -18.92
C MET A 107 7.95 -4.45 -17.67
N THR A 108 8.67 -4.08 -16.61
CA THR A 108 8.11 -3.60 -15.36
C THR A 108 8.76 -2.30 -14.89
N ALA A 109 8.01 -1.50 -14.14
CA ALA A 109 8.43 -0.26 -13.51
C ALA A 109 8.11 -0.27 -12.01
N LEU A 110 8.91 0.47 -11.24
CA LEU A 110 8.62 0.72 -9.83
C LEU A 110 7.65 1.90 -9.70
N VAL A 111 6.54 1.67 -9.00
CA VAL A 111 5.50 2.68 -8.79
C VAL A 111 5.18 2.75 -7.30
N VAL A 112 4.97 3.96 -6.78
CA VAL A 112 4.42 4.14 -5.43
C VAL A 112 2.93 3.83 -5.47
N GLU A 113 2.51 2.72 -4.87
CA GLU A 113 1.12 2.27 -4.88
C GLU A 113 0.31 2.85 -3.72
N LYS A 114 0.95 2.94 -2.56
CA LYS A 114 0.34 3.44 -1.32
C LYS A 114 1.32 4.34 -0.62
N SER A 115 0.80 5.38 0.01
CA SER A 115 1.55 6.25 0.89
C SER A 115 0.64 6.76 1.99
N GLY A 116 1.23 7.15 3.10
CA GLY A 116 0.49 7.77 4.19
C GLY A 116 1.43 8.26 5.28
N THR A 117 0.82 8.79 6.33
CA THR A 117 1.51 9.37 7.48
C THR A 117 0.93 8.79 8.76
N PHE A 118 1.76 8.55 9.76
CA PHE A 118 1.34 8.16 11.10
C PHE A 118 2.16 8.91 12.15
N LEU A 119 1.68 8.89 13.40
CA LEU A 119 2.33 9.55 14.51
C LEU A 119 2.96 8.50 15.42
N VAL A 120 4.22 8.71 15.79
CA VAL A 120 4.81 8.03 16.95
C VAL A 120 4.74 8.99 18.12
N LYS A 121 4.14 8.55 19.23
CA LYS A 121 4.03 9.35 20.45
C LYS A 121 4.16 8.45 21.68
N ASP A 122 4.99 8.87 22.63
CA ASP A 122 5.29 8.11 23.85
C ASP A 122 5.76 6.68 23.53
N GLY A 123 6.48 6.53 22.42
CA GLY A 123 6.95 5.23 21.94
C GLY A 123 5.86 4.28 21.41
N LEU A 124 4.66 4.79 21.09
CA LEU A 124 3.56 4.05 20.49
C LEU A 124 3.24 4.59 19.10
N VAL A 125 2.93 3.69 18.17
CA VAL A 125 2.37 4.07 16.86
C VAL A 125 0.89 4.39 17.02
N LEU A 126 0.50 5.61 16.67
CA LEU A 126 -0.90 6.04 16.62
C LEU A 126 -1.34 6.10 15.16
N ASP A 127 -2.41 5.35 14.86
CA ASP A 127 -2.97 5.25 13.51
C ASP A 127 -3.48 6.62 13.01
N ALA A 128 -3.27 6.88 11.72
CA ALA A 128 -3.56 8.16 11.05
C ALA A 128 -5.03 8.59 11.21
N LYS A 129 -5.95 7.61 11.23
CA LYS A 129 -7.40 7.85 11.39
C LYS A 129 -7.78 8.41 12.77
N LEU A 130 -6.96 8.18 13.80
CA LEU A 130 -7.17 8.75 15.14
C LEU A 130 -6.49 10.10 15.30
N ALA A 131 -5.35 10.32 14.63
CA ALA A 131 -4.63 11.60 14.67
C ALA A 131 -5.42 12.75 14.00
N GLU A 132 -6.21 12.45 12.96
CA GLU A 132 -7.07 13.43 12.27
C GLU A 132 -8.26 13.90 13.12
N LYS A 133 -8.62 13.14 14.17
CA LYS A 133 -9.74 13.45 15.07
C LYS A 133 -9.32 14.23 16.33
N ALA A 134 -8.02 14.41 16.54
CA ALA A 134 -7.44 15.13 17.68
C ALA A 134 -7.06 16.58 17.34
N ARG A 135 -7.45 17.06 16.16
CA ARG A 135 -7.22 18.42 15.66
C ARG A 135 -8.53 19.20 15.64
#